data_AF-A0A2E5EHB4-F1
#
_entry.id   AF-A0A2E5EHB4-F1
#
_cell.length_a   1.000
_cell.length_b   1.000
_cell.length_c   1.000
_cell.angle_alpha   90.00
_cell.angle_beta   90.00
_cell.angle_gamma   90.00
#
_symmetry.space_group_name_H-M   'P 1'
#
loop_
_entity.id
_entity.type
_entity.pdbx_description
1 polymer ?
#
loop_
_entity_poly.entity_id
_entity_poly.type
_entity_poly.pdbx_seq_one_letter_code
_entity_poly.pdbx_strand_id
1 'polypeptide(L)'
;MIVEHVPSGRIVGTYRVQTGTMAARNFGFHSAQEFDLSPFDGIVHETLELGRACVLREHRNMQVLGQLWRGIIDYAKRHRCRYLMGCSSVMTTDEREGATVFRRLSRHLAEPHSPGLE
;
A
#
# COMPACT_ATOMS: atom_id res chain seq x y z
N MET A 1 2.56 11.43 -3.11
CA MET A 1 1.74 11.76 -4.30
C MET A 1 0.60 12.64 -3.87
N ILE A 2 0.33 13.71 -4.60
CA ILE A 2 -0.74 14.67 -4.31
C ILE A 2 -1.54 14.96 -5.58
N VAL A 3 -2.82 15.31 -5.42
CA VAL A 3 -3.67 15.87 -6.48
C VAL A 3 -4.18 17.22 -6.00
N GLU A 4 -3.92 18.25 -6.79
CA GLU A 4 -4.40 19.60 -6.57
C GLU A 4 -5.64 19.86 -7.42
N HIS A 5 -6.65 20.47 -6.82
CA HIS A 5 -7.79 21.00 -7.55
C HIS A 5 -7.45 22.38 -8.10
N VAL A 6 -7.11 22.42 -9.39
CA VAL A 6 -6.58 23.62 -10.08
C VAL A 6 -7.42 24.89 -9.83
N PRO A 7 -8.76 24.89 -9.91
CA PRO A 7 -9.53 26.12 -9.69
C PRO A 7 -9.40 26.72 -8.29
N SER A 8 -9.16 25.90 -7.26
CA SER A 8 -9.08 26.38 -5.86
C SER A 8 -7.68 26.35 -5.26
N GLY A 9 -6.70 25.75 -5.94
CA GLY A 9 -5.34 25.54 -5.42
C GLY A 9 -5.24 24.58 -4.23
N ARG A 10 -6.34 23.90 -3.86
CA ARG A 10 -6.37 23.01 -2.69
C ARG A 10 -5.84 21.62 -3.06
N ILE A 11 -5.08 21.00 -2.16
CA ILE A 11 -4.79 19.57 -2.26
C ILE A 11 -6.04 18.79 -1.86
N VAL A 12 -6.53 17.95 -2.79
CA VAL A 12 -7.81 17.23 -2.64
C VAL A 12 -7.64 15.71 -2.63
N GLY A 13 -6.45 15.21 -2.95
CA GLY A 13 -6.13 13.79 -2.93
C GLY A 13 -4.67 13.55 -2.57
N THR A 14 -4.40 12.49 -1.81
CA THR A 14 -3.04 12.10 -1.43
C THR A 14 -2.85 10.59 -1.40
N TYR A 15 -1.62 10.17 -1.64
CA TYR A 15 -1.12 8.82 -1.40
C TYR A 15 0.35 8.92 -0.96
N ARG A 16 0.74 8.25 0.12
CA ARG A 16 2.15 8.02 0.47
C ARG A 16 2.66 6.83 -0.32
N VAL A 17 3.85 6.97 -0.91
CA VAL A 17 4.51 5.92 -1.68
C VAL A 17 5.92 5.70 -1.14
N GLN A 18 6.36 4.45 -1.05
CA GLN A 18 7.70 4.09 -0.56
C GLN A 18 8.25 2.89 -1.34
N THR A 19 9.40 3.04 -1.99
CA THR A 19 10.03 1.91 -2.70
C THR A 19 10.71 0.98 -1.71
N GLY A 20 10.88 -0.29 -2.04
CA GLY A 20 11.67 -1.21 -1.21
C GLY A 20 13.12 -0.78 -1.05
N THR A 21 13.71 -0.10 -2.04
CA THR A 21 15.04 0.50 -1.90
C THR A 21 15.07 1.60 -0.83
N MET A 22 14.01 2.41 -0.71
CA MET A 22 13.89 3.41 0.37
C MET A 22 13.64 2.74 1.73
N ALA A 23 12.80 1.71 1.77
CA ALA A 23 12.52 0.94 2.98
C ALA A 23 13.80 0.29 3.55
N ALA A 24 14.59 -0.37 2.70
CA ALA A 24 15.83 -1.04 3.09
C ALA A 24 16.92 -0.09 3.64
N ARG A 25 16.88 1.19 3.28
CA ARG A 25 17.81 2.22 3.76
C ARG A 25 17.36 2.90 5.06
N ASN A 26 16.13 2.64 5.51
CA ASN A 26 15.49 3.32 6.63
C ASN A 26 14.89 2.28 7.59
N PHE A 27 13.65 2.49 8.06
CA PHE A 27 12.99 1.67 9.07
C PHE A 27 12.17 0.51 8.47
N GLY A 28 12.44 0.12 7.22
CA GLY A 28 11.62 -0.85 6.50
C GLY A 28 10.30 -0.28 5.97
N PHE A 29 9.44 -1.19 5.49
CA PHE A 29 8.07 -0.89 5.07
C PHE A 29 7.19 -0.62 6.29
N HIS A 30 6.19 0.25 6.15
CA HIS A 30 5.24 0.45 7.24
C HIS A 30 4.40 -0.81 7.51
N SER A 31 3.99 -1.52 6.47
CA SER A 31 3.25 -2.77 6.60
C SER A 31 4.04 -3.87 7.32
N ALA A 32 5.38 -3.81 7.33
CA ALA A 32 6.21 -4.74 8.11
C ALA A 32 6.08 -4.56 9.63
N GLN A 33 5.48 -3.44 10.08
CA GLN A 33 5.16 -3.21 11.49
C GLN A 33 3.87 -3.93 11.92
N GLU A 34 3.04 -4.34 10.96
CA GLU A 34 1.74 -4.97 11.19
C GLU A 34 1.72 -6.45 10.74
N PHE A 35 2.56 -6.83 9.78
CA PHE A 35 2.56 -8.14 9.15
C PHE A 35 3.98 -8.68 8.96
N ASP A 36 4.12 -10.00 9.01
CA ASP A 36 5.34 -10.67 8.54
C ASP A 36 5.40 -10.63 7.01
N LEU A 37 6.40 -9.92 6.48
CA LEU A 37 6.63 -9.77 5.05
C LEU A 37 7.80 -10.61 4.52
N SER A 38 8.46 -11.41 5.37
CA SER A 38 9.58 -12.26 4.97
C SER A 38 9.30 -13.21 3.79
N PRO A 39 8.05 -13.71 3.56
CA PRO A 39 7.76 -14.48 2.35
C PRO A 39 7.99 -13.71 1.03
N PHE A 40 8.07 -12.38 1.09
CA PHE A 40 8.21 -11.49 -0.06
C PHE A 40 9.60 -10.88 -0.21
N ASP A 41 10.61 -11.31 0.58
CA ASP A 41 11.96 -10.74 0.55
C ASP A 41 12.58 -10.73 -0.85
N GLY A 42 12.32 -11.78 -1.64
CA GLY A 42 12.79 -11.91 -3.02
C GLY A 42 12.26 -10.86 -4.00
N ILE A 43 11.21 -10.11 -3.65
CA ILE A 43 10.61 -9.07 -4.51
C ILE A 43 10.67 -7.66 -3.90
N VAL A 44 11.30 -7.47 -2.73
CA VAL A 44 11.35 -6.18 -2.02
C VAL A 44 11.87 -5.06 -2.92
N HIS A 45 12.97 -5.29 -3.64
CA HIS A 45 13.57 -4.26 -4.51
C HIS A 45 12.68 -3.82 -5.68
N GLU A 46 11.73 -4.67 -6.09
CA GLU A 46 10.75 -4.39 -7.14
C GLU A 46 9.38 -3.96 -6.58
N THR A 47 9.29 -3.67 -5.28
CA THR A 47 8.03 -3.39 -4.60
C THR A 47 7.87 -1.90 -4.27
N LEU A 48 6.67 -1.37 -4.51
CA LEU A 48 6.23 -0.04 -4.09
C LEU A 48 5.11 -0.19 -3.04
N GLU A 49 5.39 0.21 -1.80
CA GLU A 49 4.38 0.33 -0.77
C GLU A 49 3.54 1.58 -0.98
N LEU A 50 2.22 1.39 -0.91
CA LEU A 50 1.19 2.41 -1.01
C LEU A 50 0.49 2.50 0.36
N GLY A 51 0.38 3.71 0.92
CA GLY A 51 -0.45 3.91 2.11
C GLY A 51 -0.95 5.35 2.30
N ARG A 52 -1.71 5.57 3.38
CA ARG A 52 -2.27 6.90 3.74
C ARG A 52 -3.07 7.53 2.60
N ALA A 53 -3.87 6.72 1.91
CA ALA A 53 -4.78 7.19 0.88
C ALA A 53 -5.83 8.11 1.51
N CYS A 54 -5.95 9.34 1.01
CA CYS A 54 -6.96 10.27 1.48
C CYS A 54 -7.48 11.10 0.31
N VAL A 55 -8.80 11.16 0.17
CA VAL A 55 -9.49 12.03 -0.79
C VAL A 55 -10.50 12.88 -0.02
N LEU A 56 -10.39 14.19 -0.20
CA LEU A 56 -11.26 15.18 0.41
C LEU A 56 -12.72 14.88 0.04
N ARG A 57 -13.63 14.98 1.01
CA ARG A 57 -15.00 14.46 0.92
C ARG A 57 -15.74 14.95 -0.33
N GLU A 58 -15.70 16.25 -0.62
CA GLU A 58 -16.32 16.85 -1.80
C GLU A 58 -15.70 16.40 -3.15
N HIS A 59 -14.51 15.78 -3.12
CA HIS A 59 -13.78 15.33 -4.30
C HIS A 59 -13.63 13.81 -4.40
N ARG A 60 -14.39 13.04 -3.60
CA ARG A 60 -14.41 11.56 -3.66
C ARG A 60 -15.10 11.07 -4.93
N ASN A 61 -14.39 11.15 -6.04
CA ASN A 61 -14.85 10.75 -7.36
C ASN A 61 -13.73 10.04 -8.13
N MET A 62 -14.09 9.46 -9.28
CA MET A 62 -13.15 8.71 -10.11
C MET A 62 -12.06 9.59 -10.75
N GLN A 63 -12.26 10.89 -10.87
CA GLN A 63 -11.26 11.79 -11.46
C GLN A 63 -10.05 11.92 -10.54
N VAL A 64 -10.26 12.24 -9.25
CA VAL A 64 -9.15 12.35 -8.29
C VAL A 64 -8.45 11.02 -8.09
N LEU A 65 -9.22 9.93 -7.97
CA LEU A 65 -8.66 8.59 -7.84
C LEU A 65 -7.83 8.20 -9.07
N GLY A 66 -8.32 8.47 -10.28
CA GLY A 66 -7.61 8.21 -11.53
C GLY A 66 -6.30 9.00 -11.64
N GLN A 67 -6.28 10.26 -11.18
CA GLN A 67 -5.07 11.08 -11.16
C GLN A 67 -4.02 10.53 -10.20
N LEU A 68 -4.43 10.12 -8.99
CA LEU A 68 -3.54 9.47 -8.02
C LEU A 68 -2.94 8.19 -8.62
N TRP A 69 -3.78 7.32 -9.21
CA TRP A 69 -3.31 6.07 -9.82
C TRP A 69 -2.38 6.29 -11.01
N ARG A 70 -2.65 7.29 -11.86
CA ARG A 70 -1.73 7.66 -12.95
C ARG A 70 -0.35 8.03 -12.39
N GLY A 71 -0.31 8.87 -11.36
CA GLY A 71 0.95 9.24 -10.70
C GLY A 71 1.66 8.04 -10.07
N ILE A 72 0.92 7.13 -9.41
CA ILE A 72 1.47 5.91 -8.82
C ILE A 72 2.07 5.00 -9.89
N ILE A 73 1.37 4.77 -11.01
CA ILE A 73 1.86 3.93 -12.11
C ILE A 73 3.12 4.54 -12.73
N ASP A 74 3.13 5.85 -12.98
CA ASP A 74 4.30 6.54 -13.52
C ASP A 74 5.50 6.46 -12.57
N TYR A 75 5.26 6.62 -11.27
CA TYR A 75 6.30 6.49 -10.25
C TYR A 75 6.84 5.05 -10.19
N ALA A 76 5.95 4.04 -10.16
CA ALA A 76 6.35 2.63 -10.16
C ALA A 76 7.22 2.29 -11.37
N LYS A 77 6.82 2.74 -12.58
CA LYS A 77 7.60 2.54 -13.81
C LYS A 77 8.99 3.18 -13.73
N ARG A 78 9.10 4.43 -13.27
CA ARG A 78 10.39 5.12 -13.14
C ARG A 78 11.33 4.44 -12.16
N HIS A 79 10.79 3.85 -11.10
CA HIS A 79 11.55 3.13 -10.07
C HIS A 79 11.69 1.63 -10.34
N ARG A 80 11.24 1.14 -11.50
CA ARG A 80 11.23 -0.29 -11.88
C ARG A 80 10.54 -1.18 -10.82
N CYS A 81 9.52 -0.64 -10.17
CA CYS A 81 8.68 -1.41 -9.28
C CYS A 81 7.65 -2.20 -10.09
N ARG A 82 7.70 -3.52 -9.98
CA ARG A 82 6.77 -4.46 -10.60
C ARG A 82 5.56 -4.76 -9.71
N TYR A 83 5.74 -4.67 -8.40
CA TYR A 83 4.73 -5.04 -7.40
C TYR A 83 4.27 -3.82 -6.63
N LEU A 84 2.97 -3.77 -6.34
CA LEU A 84 2.36 -2.79 -5.46
C LEU A 84 1.87 -3.53 -4.21
N MET A 85 2.13 -2.98 -3.04
CA MET A 85 1.65 -3.53 -1.78
C MET A 85 1.15 -2.44 -0.83
N GLY A 86 0.48 -2.84 0.24
CA GLY A 86 0.11 -1.97 1.35
C GLY A 86 -0.82 -2.69 2.30
N CYS A 87 -1.04 -2.10 3.48
CA CYS A 87 -2.06 -2.57 4.42
C CYS A 87 -3.29 -1.66 4.38
N SER A 88 -4.45 -2.27 4.61
CA SER A 88 -5.72 -1.56 4.78
C SER A 88 -6.46 -2.14 5.97
N SER A 89 -7.13 -1.26 6.72
CA SER A 89 -8.01 -1.67 7.81
C SER A 89 -9.31 -2.24 7.27
N VAL A 90 -9.91 -3.15 8.03
CA VAL A 90 -11.32 -3.52 7.87
C VAL A 90 -12.16 -2.46 8.59
N MET A 91 -13.20 -1.96 7.93
CA MET A 91 -14.05 -0.87 8.45
C MET A 91 -15.09 -1.38 9.47
N THR A 92 -14.64 -2.08 10.51
CA THR A 92 -15.50 -2.61 11.57
C THR A 92 -14.76 -2.69 12.90
N THR A 93 -15.50 -2.62 14.00
CA THR A 93 -15.02 -2.93 15.35
C THR A 93 -15.74 -4.16 15.93
N ASP A 94 -16.61 -4.82 15.16
CA ASP A 94 -17.28 -6.04 15.56
C ASP A 94 -16.31 -7.23 15.45
N GLU A 95 -16.08 -7.92 16.57
CA GLU A 95 -15.17 -9.05 16.66
C GLU A 95 -15.58 -10.22 15.77
N ARG A 96 -16.88 -10.47 15.61
CA ARG A 96 -17.43 -11.57 14.80
C ARG A 96 -17.24 -11.28 13.31
N GLU A 97 -17.42 -10.02 12.90
CA GLU A 97 -17.11 -9.60 11.55
C GLU A 97 -15.61 -9.74 11.27
N GLY A 98 -14.76 -9.26 12.19
CA GLY A 98 -13.30 -9.39 12.10
C GLY A 98 -12.85 -10.85 11.95
N ALA A 99 -13.33 -11.74 12.81
CA ALA A 99 -13.02 -13.18 12.74
C ALA A 99 -13.50 -13.82 11.43
N THR A 100 -14.65 -13.37 10.90
CA THR A 100 -15.19 -13.87 9.63
C THR A 100 -14.33 -13.44 8.45
N VAL A 101 -13.91 -12.17 8.40
CA VAL A 101 -13.00 -11.65 7.37
C VAL A 101 -11.66 -12.39 7.45
N PHE A 102 -11.09 -12.54 8.64
CA PHE A 102 -9.83 -13.26 8.83
C PHE A 102 -9.91 -14.70 8.31
N ARG A 103 -10.94 -15.47 8.71
CA ARG A 103 -11.13 -16.85 8.23
C ARG A 103 -11.33 -16.92 6.70
N ARG A 104 -11.96 -15.91 6.09
CA ARG A 104 -12.14 -15.85 4.64
C ARG A 104 -10.82 -15.59 3.92
N LEU A 105 -9.95 -14.77 4.51
CA LEU A 105 -8.68 -14.35 3.93
C LEU A 105 -7.52 -15.30 4.26
N SER A 106 -7.61 -16.12 5.32
CA SER A 106 -6.52 -17.00 5.77
C SER A 106 -6.05 -17.99 4.70
N ARG A 107 -6.96 -18.42 3.81
CA ARG A 107 -6.63 -19.26 2.63
C ARG A 107 -5.76 -18.57 1.58
N HIS A 108 -5.53 -17.26 1.70
CA HIS A 108 -4.69 -16.44 0.83
C HIS A 108 -3.38 -16.00 1.51
N LEU A 109 -3.10 -16.50 2.73
CA LEU A 109 -1.81 -16.26 3.37
C LEU A 109 -0.69 -16.83 2.51
N ALA A 110 0.39 -16.06 2.39
CA ALA A 110 1.61 -16.58 1.81
C ALA A 110 2.15 -17.72 2.68
N GLU A 111 2.83 -18.68 2.07
CA GLU A 111 3.54 -19.69 2.83
C GLU A 111 4.59 -18.99 3.72
N PRO A 112 4.67 -19.35 5.02
CA PRO A 112 5.67 -18.76 5.90
C PRO A 112 7.06 -18.93 5.30
N HIS A 113 7.88 -17.89 5.40
CA HIS A 113 9.28 -18.00 5.02
C HIS A 113 9.91 -19.07 5.91
N SER A 114 10.33 -20.18 5.31
CA SER A 114 11.14 -21.18 5.99
C SER A 114 12.58 -20.68 5.87
N PRO A 115 13.19 -20.10 6.92
CA PRO A 115 14.61 -19.82 6.87
C PRO A 115 15.31 -21.15 6.58
N GLY A 116 16.05 -21.21 5.49
CA GLY A 116 16.92 -22.35 5.23
C GLY A 116 17.80 -22.57 6.46
N LEU A 117 17.98 -23.82 6.85
CA LEU A 117 19.04 -24.21 7.79
C LEU A 117 20.39 -23.87 7.11
N GLU A 118 20.85 -22.63 7.26
CA GLU A 118 22.25 -22.23 7.04
C GLU A 118 23.04 -22.32 8.34
#